data_AF-A0A968CX85-F1
#
_entry.id   AF-A0A968CX85-F1
#
_cell.length_a   1.000
_cell.length_b   1.000
_cell.length_c   1.000
_cell.angle_alpha   90.00
_cell.angle_beta   90.00
_cell.angle_gamma   90.00
#
_symmetry.space_group_name_H-M   'P 1'
#
loop_
_entity.id
_entity.type
_entity.pdbx_description
1 polymer ?
#
loop_
_entity_poly.entity_id
_entity_poly.type
_entity_poly.pdbx_seq_one_letter_code
_entity_poly.pdbx_strand_id
1 'polypeptide(L)'
;MPPTLNKQNIKITLPNQVGYERIAMACAASFAKMVGLSPERIEDLKTIVAEAAINAMQHGNKERPDARVIVLMNFTDDTIYVAVQDEGEGFEEFLPDPDIERIVNELDPPVGFGT
;
A
#
# COMPACT_ATOMS: atom_id res chain seq x y z
N MET A 1 12.30 11.10 -0.25
CA MET A 1 13.09 10.75 -1.45
C MET A 1 12.70 9.35 -1.87
N PRO A 2 12.42 9.07 -3.15
CA PRO A 2 12.23 7.69 -3.59
C PRO A 2 13.53 6.90 -3.35
N PRO A 3 13.46 5.63 -2.90
CA PRO A 3 14.64 4.84 -2.60
C PRO A 3 15.54 4.71 -3.84
N THR A 4 16.84 4.95 -3.65
CA THR A 4 17.86 4.87 -4.69
C THR A 4 17.88 3.46 -5.31
N LEU A 5 18.00 3.35 -6.64
CA LEU A 5 18.07 2.05 -7.33
C LEU A 5 19.31 1.26 -6.92
N ASN A 6 19.16 0.24 -6.07
CA ASN A 6 20.18 -0.78 -5.79
C ASN A 6 19.83 -2.09 -6.56
N LYS A 7 20.75 -3.06 -6.59
CA LYS A 7 20.61 -4.33 -7.34
C LYS A 7 19.43 -5.23 -6.90
N GLN A 8 18.71 -4.89 -5.84
CA GLN A 8 17.59 -5.62 -5.24
C GLN A 8 16.27 -4.82 -5.30
N ASN A 9 16.18 -3.78 -6.13
CA ASN A 9 14.93 -3.03 -6.30
C ASN A 9 13.97 -3.79 -7.22
N ILE A 10 12.78 -4.09 -6.72
CA ILE A 10 11.68 -4.61 -7.51
C ILE A 10 10.70 -3.47 -7.77
N LYS A 11 10.35 -3.26 -9.05
CA LYS A 11 9.26 -2.39 -9.48
C LYS A 11 8.22 -3.23 -10.20
N ILE A 12 6.98 -3.18 -9.74
CA ILE A 12 5.83 -3.68 -10.48
C ILE A 12 4.92 -2.53 -10.86
N THR A 13 4.33 -2.62 -12.04
CA THR A 13 3.37 -1.63 -12.55
C THR A 13 2.10 -2.37 -12.92
N LEU A 14 1.02 -2.05 -12.22
CA LEU A 14 -0.25 -2.75 -12.28
C LEU A 14 -1.29 -1.84 -12.94
N PRO A 15 -2.27 -2.41 -13.66
CA PRO A 15 -3.49 -1.69 -14.03
C PRO A 15 -4.21 -1.14 -12.79
N ASN A 16 -4.90 -0.01 -12.97
CA ASN A 16 -5.77 0.55 -11.94
C ASN A 16 -7.09 -0.24 -11.84
N GLN A 17 -7.02 -1.47 -11.34
CA GLN A 17 -8.19 -2.35 -11.22
C GLN A 17 -8.10 -3.21 -9.96
N VAL A 18 -9.12 -3.13 -9.11
CA VAL A 18 -9.26 -4.01 -7.92
C VAL A 18 -9.23 -5.49 -8.34
N GLY A 19 -8.55 -6.30 -7.53
CA GLY A 19 -8.15 -7.67 -7.80
C GLY A 19 -6.66 -7.81 -8.14
N TYR A 20 -6.03 -6.75 -8.67
CA TYR A 20 -4.59 -6.76 -8.99
C TYR A 20 -3.70 -6.55 -7.76
N GLU A 21 -4.23 -6.10 -6.63
CA GLU A 21 -3.51 -6.06 -5.34
C GLU A 21 -2.94 -7.43 -4.97
N ARG A 22 -3.62 -8.52 -5.37
CA ARG A 22 -3.15 -9.90 -5.15
C ARG A 22 -1.80 -10.18 -5.81
N ILE A 23 -1.53 -9.55 -6.96
CA ILE A 23 -0.22 -9.63 -7.61
C ILE A 23 0.82 -8.87 -6.78
N ALA A 24 0.49 -7.68 -6.29
CA ALA A 24 1.37 -6.92 -5.40
C ALA A 24 1.70 -7.71 -4.12
N MET A 25 0.70 -8.32 -3.48
CA MET A 25 0.86 -9.17 -2.30
C MET A 25 1.78 -10.37 -2.58
N ALA A 26 1.56 -11.08 -3.69
CA ALA A 26 2.35 -12.25 -4.05
C ALA A 26 3.82 -11.90 -4.35
N CYS A 27 4.04 -10.76 -5.01
CA CYS A 27 5.38 -10.23 -5.26
C CYS A 27 6.07 -9.83 -3.94
N ALA A 28 5.36 -9.12 -3.05
CA ALA A 28 5.89 -8.71 -1.75
C ALA A 28 6.24 -9.90 -0.86
N ALA A 29 5.36 -10.91 -0.79
CA ALA A 29 5.61 -12.13 -0.04
C ALA A 29 6.83 -12.90 -0.56
N SER A 30 6.95 -12.99 -1.89
CA SER A 30 8.09 -13.65 -2.54
C SER A 30 9.39 -12.91 -2.26
N PHE A 31 9.38 -11.57 -2.36
CA PHE A 31 10.53 -10.73 -2.05
C PHE A 31 10.96 -10.84 -0.58
N ALA A 32 10.01 -10.72 0.34
CA ALA A 32 10.26 -10.84 1.77
C ALA A 32 10.83 -12.21 2.17
N LYS A 33 10.33 -13.28 1.53
CA LYS A 33 10.89 -14.62 1.72
C LYS A 33 12.34 -14.73 1.23
N MET A 34 12.67 -14.11 0.10
CA MET A 34 14.04 -14.12 -0.44
C MET A 34 15.04 -13.42 0.49
N VAL A 35 14.61 -12.40 1.22
CA VAL A 35 15.47 -11.66 2.16
C VAL A 35 15.36 -12.18 3.60
N GLY A 36 14.60 -13.24 3.85
CA GLY A 36 14.64 -14.00 5.10
C GLY A 36 13.67 -13.54 6.19
N LEU A 37 12.57 -12.85 5.87
CA LEU A 37 11.54 -12.52 6.86
C LEU A 37 10.85 -13.77 7.41
N SER A 38 10.41 -13.68 8.67
CA SER A 38 9.60 -14.73 9.29
C SER A 38 8.23 -14.85 8.59
N PRO A 39 7.59 -16.03 8.62
CA PRO A 39 6.26 -16.22 8.03
C PRO A 39 5.21 -15.24 8.55
N GLU A 40 5.22 -14.94 9.85
CA GLU A 40 4.32 -13.97 10.48
C GLU A 40 4.50 -12.56 9.89
N ARG A 41 5.75 -12.09 9.77
CA ARG A 41 6.07 -10.78 9.17
C ARG A 41 5.74 -10.71 7.68
N ILE A 42 5.75 -11.84 6.97
CA ILE A 42 5.31 -11.91 5.58
C ILE A 42 3.79 -11.72 5.48
N GLU A 43 3.01 -12.30 6.40
CA GLU A 43 1.57 -12.09 6.43
C GLU A 43 1.21 -10.64 6.77
N ASP A 44 1.89 -10.02 7.75
CA ASP A 44 1.76 -8.58 8.02
C ASP A 44 2.02 -7.74 6.77
N LEU A 45 3.12 -8.04 6.07
CA LEU A 45 3.52 -7.33 4.85
C LEU A 45 2.47 -7.45 3.75
N LYS A 46 1.87 -8.64 3.58
CA LYS A 46 0.81 -8.85 2.59
C LYS A 46 -0.40 -7.96 2.89
N THR A 47 -0.81 -7.86 4.16
CA THR A 47 -1.95 -7.03 4.57
C THR A 47 -1.70 -5.56 4.25
N ILE A 48 -0.56 -5.00 4.69
CA ILE A 48 -0.27 -3.57 4.44
C ILE A 48 -0.10 -3.25 2.94
N VAL A 49 0.46 -4.19 2.16
CA VAL A 49 0.58 -4.03 0.69
C VAL A 49 -0.79 -4.09 0.03
N ALA A 50 -1.67 -4.98 0.48
CA ALA A 50 -3.03 -5.09 -0.04
C ALA A 50 -3.81 -3.81 0.21
N GLU A 51 -3.83 -3.32 1.45
CA GLU A 51 -4.53 -2.09 1.83
C GLU A 51 -4.02 -0.89 1.04
N ALA A 52 -2.69 -0.69 0.98
CA ALA A 52 -2.11 0.42 0.24
C ALA A 52 -2.42 0.34 -1.27
N ALA A 53 -2.35 -0.85 -1.86
CA ALA A 53 -2.68 -1.05 -3.28
C ALA A 53 -4.17 -0.85 -3.57
N ILE A 54 -5.05 -1.36 -2.70
CA ILE A 54 -6.50 -1.15 -2.81
C ILE A 54 -6.82 0.34 -2.73
N ASN A 55 -6.21 1.06 -1.78
CA ASN A 55 -6.41 2.51 -1.63
C ASN A 55 -5.96 3.28 -2.88
N ALA A 56 -4.78 2.95 -3.42
CA ALA A 56 -4.31 3.50 -4.67
C ALA A 56 -5.27 3.22 -5.84
N MET A 57 -5.82 1.99 -5.90
CA MET A 57 -6.71 1.55 -6.98
C MET A 57 -8.11 2.15 -6.92
N GLN A 58 -8.70 2.19 -5.72
CA GLN A 58 -10.08 2.63 -5.50
C GLN A 58 -10.18 4.15 -5.35
N HIS A 59 -9.23 4.76 -4.64
CA HIS A 59 -9.35 6.15 -4.20
C HIS A 59 -8.31 7.06 -4.86
N GLY A 60 -7.03 6.64 -4.90
CA GLY A 60 -5.94 7.48 -5.40
C GLY A 60 -6.12 7.90 -6.86
N ASN A 61 -6.37 6.94 -7.73
CA ASN A 61 -6.52 7.19 -9.17
C ASN A 61 -7.89 7.76 -9.61
N LYS A 62 -8.81 8.07 -8.68
CA LYS A 62 -10.14 8.66 -8.96
C LYS A 62 -10.89 7.96 -10.11
N GLU A 63 -10.91 6.62 -10.09
CA GLU A 63 -11.54 5.75 -11.11
C GLU A 63 -10.98 5.85 -12.54
N ARG A 64 -9.83 6.49 -12.77
CA ARG A 64 -9.22 6.56 -14.11
C ARG A 64 -8.68 5.18 -14.51
N PRO A 65 -9.23 4.53 -15.55
CA PRO A 65 -8.87 3.15 -15.89
C PRO A 65 -7.52 3.03 -16.62
N ASP A 66 -7.05 4.12 -17.21
CA ASP A 66 -5.75 4.24 -17.89
C ASP A 66 -4.60 4.51 -16.92
N ALA A 67 -4.91 4.95 -15.69
CA ALA A 67 -3.92 5.17 -14.65
C ALA A 67 -3.25 3.87 -14.20
N ARG A 68 -2.09 4.02 -13.55
CA ARG A 68 -1.30 2.89 -13.03
C ARG A 68 -1.17 2.95 -11.51
N VAL A 69 -0.94 1.77 -10.94
CA VAL A 69 -0.44 1.63 -9.57
C VAL A 69 0.95 1.03 -9.63
N ILE A 70 1.92 1.72 -9.03
CA ILE A 70 3.32 1.34 -9.00
C ILE A 70 3.65 0.88 -7.59
N VAL A 71 4.15 -0.35 -7.45
CA VAL A 71 4.70 -0.83 -6.18
C VAL A 71 6.21 -1.02 -6.31
N LEU A 72 6.93 -0.33 -5.44
CA LEU A 72 8.38 -0.37 -5.34
C LEU A 72 8.74 -1.11 -4.06
N MET A 73 9.67 -2.05 -4.15
CA MET A 73 10.20 -2.78 -3.00
C MET A 73 11.73 -2.76 -3.05
N ASN A 74 12.34 -2.52 -1.91
CA ASN A 74 13.78 -2.55 -1.74
C ASN A 74 14.14 -3.16 -0.39
N PHE A 75 15.33 -3.74 -0.31
CA PHE A 75 15.94 -4.19 0.92
C PHE A 75 17.32 -3.54 1.07
N THR A 76 17.51 -2.83 2.17
CA THR A 76 18.77 -2.19 2.56
C THR A 76 18.81 -2.08 4.07
N ASP A 77 20.00 -2.18 4.67
CA ASP A 77 20.21 -1.98 6.11
C ASP A 77 19.24 -2.83 6.97
N ASP A 78 19.08 -4.10 6.60
CA ASP A 78 18.19 -5.07 7.25
C ASP A 78 16.69 -4.66 7.29
N THR A 79 16.29 -3.75 6.40
CA THR A 79 14.95 -3.16 6.36
C THR A 79 14.34 -3.33 4.97
N ILE A 80 13.09 -3.85 4.93
CA ILE A 80 12.27 -3.79 3.71
C ILE A 80 11.57 -2.45 3.64
N TYR A 81 11.79 -1.76 2.52
CA TYR A 81 11.03 -0.57 2.15
C TYR A 81 10.02 -0.95 1.07
N VAL A 82 8.76 -0.59 1.29
CA VAL A 82 7.70 -0.69 0.28
C VAL A 82 7.10 0.69 0.06
N ALA A 83 6.96 1.08 -1.20
CA ALA A 83 6.19 2.27 -1.59
C ALA A 83 5.13 1.87 -2.61
N VAL A 84 3.90 2.30 -2.37
CA VAL A 84 2.80 2.22 -3.32
C VAL A 84 2.50 3.63 -3.81
N GLN A 85 2.44 3.80 -5.13
CA GLN A 85 2.21 5.08 -5.77
C GLN A 85 1.08 4.94 -6.78
N ASP A 86 0.07 5.80 -6.64
CA ASP A 86 -0.93 6.10 -7.67
C ASP A 86 -0.54 7.36 -8.47
N GLU A 87 -1.33 7.68 -9.48
CA GLU A 87 -1.17 8.84 -10.36
C GLU A 87 -2.19 9.95 -10.03
N GLY A 88 -2.87 9.85 -8.89
CA GLY A 88 -3.79 10.85 -8.38
C GLY A 88 -3.11 12.17 -8.04
N GLU A 89 -3.92 13.21 -7.85
CA GLU A 89 -3.45 14.53 -7.42
C GLU A 89 -3.14 14.57 -5.91
N GLY A 90 -3.40 13.47 -5.18
CA GLY A 90 -3.30 13.40 -3.73
C GLY A 90 -4.49 14.07 -3.02
N PHE A 91 -4.27 14.42 -1.76
CA PHE A 91 -5.27 15.04 -0.88
C PHE A 91 -4.63 16.28 -0.22
N GLU A 92 -5.35 17.40 -0.17
CA GLU A 92 -4.85 18.64 0.46
C GLU A 92 -5.07 18.68 1.98
N GLU A 93 -6.04 17.91 2.49
CA GLU A 93 -6.41 17.90 3.92
C GLU A 93 -5.89 16.66 4.62
N PHE A 94 -5.04 16.86 5.63
CA PHE A 94 -4.87 15.90 6.70
C PHE A 94 -6.15 15.92 7.53
N LEU A 95 -6.94 14.83 7.46
CA LEU A 95 -8.03 14.64 8.41
C LEU A 95 -7.45 14.67 9.83
N PRO A 96 -8.11 15.34 10.79
CA PRO A 96 -7.70 15.29 12.18
C PRO A 96 -7.71 13.84 12.68
N ASP A 97 -6.87 13.55 13.67
CA ASP A 97 -6.87 12.23 14.32
C ASP A 97 -8.29 11.88 14.76
N PRO A 98 -8.76 10.64 14.51
CA PRO A 98 -10.12 10.27 14.81
C PRO A 98 -10.39 10.31 16.31
N ASP A 99 -11.47 10.97 16.68
CA ASP A 99 -12.02 10.92 18.02
C ASP A 99 -12.97 9.73 18.14
N ILE A 100 -12.47 8.66 18.77
CA ILE A 100 -13.22 7.42 18.94
C ILE A 100 -14.52 7.64 19.71
N GLU A 101 -14.54 8.52 20.71
CA GLU A 101 -15.76 8.80 21.46
C GLU A 101 -16.81 9.45 20.55
N ARG A 102 -16.39 10.39 19.70
CA ARG A 102 -17.30 11.04 18.75
C ARG A 102 -17.83 10.06 17.70
N ILE A 103 -17.00 9.18 17.17
CA ILE A 103 -17.42 8.14 16.20
C ILE A 103 -18.43 7.17 16.83
N VAL A 104 -18.15 6.67 18.04
CA VAL A 104 -19.04 5.73 18.75
C VAL A 104 -20.40 6.38 19.05
N ASN A 105 -20.42 7.69 19.28
CA ASN A 105 -21.65 8.46 19.49
C ASN A 105 -22.28 8.98 18.19
N GLU A 106 -21.85 8.49 17.02
CA GLU A 106 -22.35 8.88 15.69
C GLU A 106 -22.23 10.39 15.39
N LEU A 107 -21.32 11.08 16.08
CA LEU A 107 -21.06 12.51 15.91
C LEU A 107 -20.09 12.78 14.75
N ASP A 108 -19.22 11.82 14.46
CA ASP A 108 -18.27 11.83 13.34
C ASP A 108 -18.43 10.52 12.53
N PRO A 109 -18.15 10.54 11.22
CA PRO A 109 -18.22 9.34 10.40
C PRO A 109 -17.15 8.32 10.82
N PRO A 110 -17.42 7.01 10.68
CA PRO A 110 -16.41 5.99 10.93
C PRO A 110 -15.23 6.16 9.97
N VAL A 111 -14.02 6.01 10.51
CA VAL A 111 -12.78 6.02 9.73
C VAL A 111 -12.03 4.70 9.88
N GLY A 112 -11.14 4.42 8.93
CA GLY A 112 -10.40 3.15 8.85
C GLY A 112 -11.14 2.09 8.02
N PHE A 113 -10.38 1.17 7.44
CA PHE A 113 -10.87 0.13 6.52
C PHE A 113 -11.13 -1.19 7.26
N GLY A 114 -11.81 -1.13 8.41
CA GLY A 114 -12.15 -2.32 9.17
C GLY A 114 -12.84 -3.35 8.29
N THR A 115 -12.21 -4.52 8.13
CA THR A 115 -12.87 -5.73 7.60
C THR A 115 -13.80 -6.31 8.64
#